data_AF-K9WY04-F1
#
_entry.id   AF-K9WY04-F1
#
_cell.length_a   1.000
_cell.length_b   1.000
_cell.length_c   1.000
_cell.angle_alpha   90.00
_cell.angle_beta   90.00
_cell.angle_gamma   90.00
#
_symmetry.space_group_name_H-M   'P 1'
#
loop_
_entity.id
_entity.type
_entity.pdbx_description
1 polymer ?
#
loop_
_entity_poly.entity_id
_entity_poly.type
_entity_poly.pdbx_seq_one_letter_code
_entity_poly.pdbx_strand_id
1 'polypeptide(L)'
;MNLLFGTLAAFVTYYSYLLIFRVLLTWFPNINWYNQPFAALSQITDPYLNLFRSIIPPLGGMDFSPMLAIILLQVVGGGLQAI
;
A
#
# COMPACT_ATOMS: atom_id res chain seq x y z
N MET A 1 -10.31 -19.58 -16.74
CA MET A 1 -9.34 -19.37 -15.64
C MET A 1 -8.54 -18.08 -15.76
N ASN A 2 -7.93 -17.77 -16.91
CA ASN A 2 -6.98 -16.65 -17.04
C ASN A 2 -7.55 -15.26 -16.72
N LEU A 3 -8.84 -15.01 -16.99
CA LEU A 3 -9.48 -13.73 -16.66
C LEU A 3 -9.58 -13.49 -15.14
N LEU A 4 -9.84 -14.53 -14.34
CA LEU A 4 -9.93 -14.40 -12.88
C LEU A 4 -8.55 -14.12 -12.26
N PHE A 5 -7.52 -14.82 -12.74
CA PHE A 5 -6.15 -14.59 -12.30
C PHE A 5 -5.64 -13.20 -12.74
N GLY A 6 -5.96 -12.77 -13.96
CA GLY A 6 -5.61 -11.45 -14.46
C GLY A 6 -6.28 -10.30 -13.68
N THR A 7 -7.55 -10.43 -13.32
CA THR A 7 -8.24 -9.39 -12.54
C THR A 7 -7.76 -9.33 -11.09
N LEU A 8 -7.46 -10.47 -10.47
CA LEU A 8 -6.84 -10.50 -9.14
C LEU A 8 -5.44 -9.87 -9.14
N ALA A 9 -4.59 -10.22 -10.12
CA ALA A 9 -3.27 -9.64 -10.27
C ALA A 9 -3.33 -8.11 -10.50
N ALA A 10 -4.27 -7.67 -11.34
CA ALA A 10 -4.50 -6.23 -11.56
C ALA A 10 -4.96 -5.53 -10.28
N PHE A 11 -5.91 -6.12 -9.53
CA PHE A 11 -6.37 -5.55 -8.26
C PHE A 11 -5.23 -5.37 -7.25
N VAL A 12 -4.40 -6.40 -7.07
CA VAL A 12 -3.22 -6.34 -6.21
C VAL A 12 -2.27 -5.23 -6.67
N THR A 13 -2.03 -5.13 -7.98
CA THR A 13 -1.19 -4.08 -8.56
C THR A 13 -1.74 -2.67 -8.29
N TYR A 14 -3.05 -2.44 -8.45
CA TYR A 14 -3.64 -1.13 -8.14
C TYR A 14 -3.62 -0.80 -6.64
N TYR A 15 -3.91 -1.78 -5.79
CA TYR A 15 -3.83 -1.61 -4.34
C TYR A 15 -2.40 -1.25 -3.89
N SER A 16 -1.40 -1.82 -4.56
CA SER A 16 0.01 -1.47 -4.38
C SER A 16 0.28 0.01 -4.62
N TYR A 17 -0.21 0.54 -5.74
CA TYR A 17 -0.05 1.94 -6.07
C TYR A 17 -0.75 2.86 -5.04
N LEU A 18 -1.90 2.46 -4.49
CA LEU A 18 -2.57 3.21 -3.44
C LEU A 18 -1.73 3.25 -2.15
N LEU A 19 -1.09 2.15 -1.76
CA LEU A 19 -0.18 2.12 -0.62
C LEU A 19 1.05 3.00 -0.86
N ILE A 20 1.62 2.97 -2.06
CA ILE A 20 2.73 3.86 -2.44
C ILE A 20 2.31 5.33 -2.31
N PHE A 21 1.13 5.66 -2.83
CA PHE A 21 0.61 7.02 -2.77
C PHE A 21 0.33 7.48 -1.33
N ARG A 22 -0.30 6.64 -0.50
CA ARG A 22 -0.53 6.87 0.94
C ARG A 22 0.78 7.26 1.63
N VAL A 23 1.88 6.66 1.21
CA VAL A 23 3.17 6.81 1.86
C VAL A 23 3.90 8.05 1.40
N LEU A 24 3.94 8.28 0.09
CA LEU A 24 4.48 9.53 -0.44
C LEU A 24 3.78 10.73 0.19
N LEU A 25 2.47 10.61 0.41
CA LEU A 25 1.68 11.62 1.13
C LEU A 25 2.04 11.74 2.62
N THR A 26 2.44 10.67 3.32
CA THR A 26 2.91 10.78 4.72
C THR A 26 4.20 11.58 4.85
N TRP A 27 5.00 11.70 3.79
CA TRP A 27 6.20 12.54 3.80
C TRP A 27 5.87 14.04 3.77
N PHE A 28 4.64 14.40 3.44
CA PHE A 28 4.16 15.77 3.47
C PHE A 28 3.45 16.04 4.82
N PRO A 29 4.09 16.75 5.77
CA PRO A 29 3.52 16.98 7.10
C PRO A 29 2.28 17.88 7.09
N ASN A 30 1.94 18.50 5.96
CA ASN A 30 0.82 19.42 5.79
C ASN A 30 -0.45 18.74 5.23
N ILE A 31 -0.45 17.42 5.06
CA ILE A 31 -1.62 16.67 4.57
C ILE A 31 -2.57 16.38 5.74
N ASN A 32 -3.82 16.85 5.61
CA ASN A 32 -4.88 16.55 6.56
C ASN A 32 -5.56 15.22 6.20
N TRP A 33 -5.25 14.17 6.96
CA TRP A 33 -5.79 12.82 6.80
C TRP A 33 -7.27 12.66 7.16
N TYR A 34 -7.89 13.68 7.75
CA TYR A 34 -9.32 13.70 8.09
C TYR A 34 -10.18 14.33 6.99
N ASN A 35 -9.56 14.99 6.00
CA ASN A 35 -10.28 15.58 4.88
C ASN A 35 -10.30 14.63 3.67
N GLN A 36 -11.40 14.65 2.93
CA GLN A 36 -11.45 13.98 1.62
C GLN A 36 -10.52 14.70 0.62
N PRO A 37 -9.86 13.98 -0.29
CA PRO A 37 -9.98 12.53 -0.54
C PRO A 37 -9.08 11.65 0.37
N PHE A 38 -8.20 12.24 1.17
CA PHE A 38 -7.20 11.52 1.96
C PHE A 38 -7.79 10.64 3.06
N ALA A 39 -8.93 11.05 3.62
CA ALA A 39 -9.69 10.25 4.60
C ALA A 39 -10.21 8.93 4.02
N ALA A 40 -10.58 8.90 2.74
CA ALA A 40 -11.00 7.66 2.09
C ALA A 40 -9.78 6.75 1.85
N LEU A 41 -8.65 7.34 1.45
CA LEU A 41 -7.41 6.60 1.25
C LEU A 41 -6.91 5.98 2.56
N SER A 42 -6.94 6.72 3.67
CA SER A 42 -6.56 6.20 4.99
C SER A 42 -7.49 5.05 5.40
N GLN A 43 -8.81 5.19 5.27
CA GLN A 43 -9.75 4.11 5.61
C GLN A 43 -9.52 2.81 4.81
N ILE A 44 -9.12 2.91 3.54
CA ILE A 44 -8.86 1.76 2.66
C ILE A 44 -7.49 1.12 2.96
N THR A 45 -6.49 1.93 3.29
CA THR A 45 -5.10 1.47 3.48
C THR A 45 -4.76 1.12 4.93
N ASP A 46 -5.40 1.75 5.91
CA ASP A 46 -5.16 1.55 7.35
C ASP A 46 -5.42 0.12 7.83
N PRO A 47 -6.51 -0.60 7.46
CA PRO A 47 -6.68 -1.98 7.92
C PRO A 47 -5.55 -2.90 7.44
N TYR A 48 -5.03 -2.69 6.23
CA TYR A 48 -3.88 -3.41 5.71
C TYR A 48 -2.60 -2.98 6.44
N LEU A 49 -2.33 -1.68 6.55
CA LEU A 49 -1.14 -1.16 7.25
C LEU A 49 -1.12 -1.54 8.73
N ASN A 50 -2.27 -1.58 9.40
CA ASN A 50 -2.38 -1.96 10.81
C ASN A 50 -2.00 -3.43 11.06
N LEU A 51 -2.25 -4.33 10.10
CA LEU A 51 -1.75 -5.71 10.17
C LEU A 51 -0.21 -5.76 10.18
N PHE A 52 0.45 -4.88 9.42
CA PHE A 52 1.92 -4.82 9.35
C PHE A 52 2.55 -3.91 10.41
N ARG A 53 1.81 -2.96 10.99
CA ARG A 53 2.28 -2.08 12.09
C ARG A 53 2.59 -2.85 13.37
N SER A 54 1.96 -4.01 13.57
CA SER A 54 2.30 -4.90 14.70
C SER A 54 3.67 -5.56 14.53
N ILE A 55 4.21 -5.62 13.30
CA ILE A 55 5.51 -6.22 12.98
C ILE A 55 6.59 -5.14 12.90
N ILE A 56 6.23 -3.94 12.43
CA ILE A 56 7.15 -2.81 12.25
C ILE A 56 6.55 -1.57 12.95
N PRO A 57 6.98 -1.25 14.18
CA PRO A 57 6.52 -0.03 14.84
C PRO A 57 6.90 1.21 14.03
N PRO A 58 6.05 2.25 13.99
CA PRO A 58 6.33 3.48 13.26
C PRO A 58 7.54 4.20 13.88
N LEU A 59 8.67 4.22 13.16
CA LEU A 59 9.89 4.90 13.60
C LEU A 59 9.77 6.41 13.34
N GLY A 60 9.45 7.16 14.39
CA GLY A 60 9.60 8.62 14.40
C GLY A 60 8.57 9.41 13.56
N GLY A 61 7.36 8.89 13.38
CA GLY A 61 6.31 9.56 12.59
C GLY A 61 6.54 9.50 11.07
N MET A 62 7.64 8.90 10.60
CA MET A 62 7.87 8.48 9.23
C MET A 62 7.60 6.97 9.14
N ASP A 63 6.52 6.59 8.47
CA ASP A 63 6.21 5.19 8.22
C ASP A 63 7.22 4.62 7.19
N PHE A 64 8.17 3.77 7.65
CA PHE A 64 9.13 3.01 6.81
C PHE A 64 8.62 1.61 6.38
N SER A 65 7.51 1.16 6.97
CA SER A 65 6.66 0.06 6.46
C SER A 65 6.47 -0.01 4.92
N PRO A 66 6.43 1.11 4.18
CA PRO A 66 6.17 1.13 2.74
C PRO A 66 7.31 0.66 1.85
N MET A 67 8.57 0.81 2.29
CA MET A 67 9.71 0.34 1.51
C MET A 67 9.66 -1.18 1.36
N LEU A 68 9.29 -1.89 2.43
CA LEU A 68 9.06 -3.33 2.40
C LEU A 68 7.83 -3.71 1.56
N ALA A 69 6.76 -2.91 1.61
CA ALA A 69 5.56 -3.16 0.79
C ALA A 69 5.85 -3.04 -0.71
N ILE A 70 6.64 -2.05 -1.13
CA ILE A 70 7.05 -1.85 -2.53
C ILE A 70 7.91 -3.01 -3.02
N ILE A 71 8.88 -3.44 -2.21
CA ILE A 71 9.75 -4.56 -2.55
C ILE A 71 8.96 -5.86 -2.65
N LEU A 72 8.07 -6.13 -1.69
CA LEU A 72 7.20 -7.32 -1.73
C LEU A 72 6.29 -7.33 -2.95
N LEU A 73 5.75 -6.18 -3.35
CA LEU A 73 4.85 -6.09 -4.49
C LEU A 73 5.55 -6.20 -5.84
N GLN A 74 6.77 -5.68 -5.98
CA GLN A 74 7.58 -5.95 -7.18
C GLN A 74 7.91 -7.45 -7.30
N VAL A 75 8.22 -8.11 -6.18
CA VAL A 75 8.52 -9.55 -6.17
C VAL A 75 7.27 -10.38 -6.51
N VAL A 76 6.12 -10.05 -5.94
CA VAL A 76 4.85 -10.75 -6.20
C VAL A 76 4.35 -10.49 -7.63
N GLY A 77 4.42 -9.25 -8.11
CA GLY A 77 4.04 -8.89 -9.48
C GLY A 77 4.93 -9.54 -10.54
N GLY A 78 6.24 -9.60 -10.29
CA GLY A 78 7.18 -10.34 -11.15
C GLY A 78 6.88 -11.85 -11.17
N GLY A 79 6.58 -12.44 -10.02
CA GLY A 79 6.23 -13.86 -9.92
C GLY A 79 4.91 -14.21 -10.62
N LEU A 80 3.90 -13.35 -10.54
CA LEU A 80 2.59 -13.53 -11.18
C LEU A 80 2.63 -13.35 -12.71
N GLN A 81 3.54 -12.54 -13.25
CA GLN A 81 3.74 -12.44 -14.71
C GLN A 81 4.62 -13.55 -15.28
N ALA A 82 5.38 -14.24 -14.43
CA ALA A 82 6.27 -15.32 -14.83
C ALA A 82 5.58 -16.70 -14.95
N ILE A 83 4.30 -16.79 -14.56
CA ILE A 83 3.48 -18.01 -14.60
C ILE A 83 2.35 -17.80 -15.61
#